data_AF-A0A2D8LY48-F1
#
_entry.id   AF-A0A2D8LY48-F1
#
_cell.length_a   1.000
_cell.length_b   1.000
_cell.length_c   1.000
_cell.angle_alpha   90.00
_cell.angle_beta   90.00
_cell.angle_gamma   90.00
#
_symmetry.space_group_name_H-M   'P 1'
#
loop_
_entity.id
_entity.type
_entity.pdbx_description
1 polymer ?
#
loop_
_entity_poly.entity_id
_entity_poly.type
_entity_poly.pdbx_seq_one_letter_code
_entity_poly.pdbx_strand_id
1 'polypeptide(L)'
;MAGEVKGSDNAAGWFILSVIFFILLAIFWYFFQYDIRAVVRWIRYGEMWMMSHILGDNYQVPWQDSYLPFWTWFEATPNIQKEALSEEVSQQIATTALYPYRWLYSIILGLAALWILFKGPNTQFRKTHNLDTLIAFQSRIFPYIKPFIKFDPSKLPPRAPGSPVPAELPLFAEALGPEEWIAYYEVPVPDGKVDQDVAYRKFAQQLGRPW
;
A
#
# COMPACT_ATOMS: atom_id res chain seq x y z
N MET A 1 -32.49 24.33 27.51
CA MET A 1 -33.19 24.36 26.21
C MET A 1 -32.15 24.68 25.16
N ALA A 2 -31.57 23.66 24.52
CA ALA A 2 -30.64 23.86 23.42
C ALA A 2 -31.49 24.14 22.17
N GLY A 3 -31.49 25.39 21.71
CA GLY A 3 -32.21 25.80 20.50
C GLY A 3 -31.65 25.04 19.30
N GLU A 4 -32.55 24.42 18.54
CA GLU A 4 -32.26 23.71 17.30
C GLU A 4 -31.69 24.70 16.28
N VAL A 5 -30.36 24.69 16.08
CA VAL A 5 -29.68 25.58 15.14
C VAL A 5 -30.02 25.13 13.72
N LYS A 6 -30.89 25.88 13.05
CA LYS A 6 -31.22 25.65 11.63
C LYS A 6 -29.99 25.95 10.78
N GLY A 7 -29.69 25.06 9.82
CA GLY A 7 -28.51 25.19 8.95
C GLY A 7 -28.42 26.50 8.15
N SER A 8 -29.53 27.25 7.99
CA SER A 8 -29.54 28.57 7.35
C SER A 8 -28.79 29.64 8.14
N ASP A 9 -28.84 29.60 9.48
CA ASP A 9 -28.27 30.64 10.33
C ASP A 9 -26.74 30.49 10.40
N ASN A 10 -26.27 29.23 10.36
CA ASN A 10 -24.85 28.93 10.20
C ASN A 10 -24.32 29.39 8.84
N ALA A 11 -25.08 29.18 7.75
CA ALA A 11 -24.66 29.60 6.42
C ALA A 11 -24.52 31.13 6.30
N ALA A 12 -25.42 31.90 6.92
CA ALA A 12 -25.32 33.35 6.99
C ALA A 12 -24.07 33.81 7.77
N GLY A 13 -23.74 33.15 8.88
CA GLY A 13 -22.51 33.40 9.64
C GLY A 13 -21.23 33.15 8.82
N TRP A 14 -21.17 32.00 8.12
CA TRP A 14 -20.05 31.68 7.23
C TRP A 14 -19.90 32.67 6.07
N PHE A 15 -21.02 33.15 5.52
CA PHE A 15 -21.00 34.16 4.46
C PHE A 15 -20.41 35.49 4.95
N ILE A 16 -20.88 36.01 6.09
CA ILE A 16 -20.35 37.25 6.68
C ILE A 16 -18.86 37.11 6.99
N LEU A 17 -18.45 35.97 7.57
CA LEU A 17 -17.05 35.69 7.88
C LEU A 17 -16.19 35.66 6.60
N SER A 18 -16.70 35.07 5.52
CA SER A 18 -16.02 35.04 4.22
C SER A 18 -15.84 36.44 3.61
N VAL A 19 -16.85 37.31 3.73
CA VAL A 19 -16.78 38.71 3.27
C VAL A 19 -15.73 39.48 4.07
N ILE A 20 -15.72 39.34 5.40
CA ILE A 20 -14.71 39.98 6.26
C ILE A 20 -13.31 39.48 5.88
N PHE A 21 -13.14 38.18 5.70
CA PHE A 21 -11.85 37.59 5.31
C PHE A 21 -11.37 38.09 3.95
N PHE A 22 -12.29 38.25 2.99
CA PHE A 22 -11.99 38.82 1.68
C PHE A 22 -11.52 40.28 1.78
N ILE A 23 -12.18 41.11 2.59
CA ILE A 23 -11.76 42.50 2.82
C ILE A 23 -10.38 42.57 3.46
N LEU A 24 -10.12 41.74 4.48
CA LEU A 24 -8.80 41.67 5.12
C LEU A 24 -7.71 41.23 4.14
N LEU A 25 -7.98 40.24 3.28
CA LEU A 25 -7.06 39.81 2.22
C LEU A 25 -6.83 40.91 1.18
N ALA A 26 -7.86 41.66 0.79
CA ALA A 26 -7.72 42.77 -0.14
C ALA A 26 -6.85 43.90 0.42
N ILE A 27 -7.05 44.24 1.70
CA ILE A 27 -6.20 45.21 2.42
C ILE A 27 -4.76 44.70 2.50
N PHE A 28 -4.58 43.44 2.89
CA PHE A 28 -3.27 42.81 2.95
C PHE A 28 -2.55 42.86 1.60
N TRP A 29 -3.25 42.51 0.51
CA TRP A 29 -2.70 42.59 -0.85
C TRP A 29 -2.30 44.02 -1.23
N TYR A 30 -3.16 45.00 -0.94
CA TYR A 30 -2.89 46.42 -1.27
C TYR A 30 -1.57 46.91 -0.66
N PHE A 31 -1.30 46.56 0.61
CA PHE A 31 -0.08 46.99 1.31
C PHE A 31 1.15 46.11 1.00
N PHE A 32 0.98 44.80 0.86
CA PHE A 32 2.10 43.85 0.78
C PHE A 32 2.36 43.29 -0.62
N GLN A 33 1.66 43.73 -1.67
CA GLN A 33 1.83 43.21 -3.04
C GLN A 33 3.28 43.15 -3.52
N TYR A 34 4.10 44.16 -3.21
CA TYR A 34 5.51 44.20 -3.63
C TYR A 34 6.37 43.17 -2.89
N ASP A 35 6.16 43.04 -1.59
CA ASP A 35 6.89 42.06 -0.77
C ASP A 35 6.47 40.64 -1.13
N ILE A 36 5.18 40.40 -1.36
CA ILE A 36 4.66 39.11 -1.82
C ILE A 36 5.28 38.74 -3.17
N ARG A 37 5.31 39.66 -4.13
CA ARG A 37 5.96 39.41 -5.44
C ARG A 37 7.46 39.13 -5.29
N ALA A 38 8.14 39.83 -4.39
CA ALA A 38 9.55 39.58 -4.11
C ALA A 38 9.79 38.19 -3.50
N VAL A 39 8.93 37.73 -2.60
CA VAL A 39 8.97 36.36 -2.05
C VAL A 39 8.73 35.34 -3.16
N VAL A 40 7.70 35.54 -3.99
CA VAL A 40 7.41 34.65 -5.13
C VAL A 40 8.59 34.59 -6.09
N ARG A 41 9.24 35.72 -6.38
CA ARG A 41 10.45 35.77 -7.21
C ARG A 41 11.56 34.89 -6.64
N TRP A 42 11.82 34.95 -5.34
CA TRP A 42 12.84 34.10 -4.70
C TRP A 42 12.48 32.61 -4.76
N ILE A 43 11.20 32.27 -4.61
CA ILE A 43 10.73 30.89 -4.81
C ILE A 43 10.99 30.44 -6.25
N ARG A 44 10.63 31.26 -7.25
CA ARG A 44 10.89 30.96 -8.67
C ARG A 44 12.38 30.90 -9.00
N TYR A 45 13.19 31.73 -8.38
CA TYR A 45 14.64 31.65 -8.50
C TYR A 45 15.19 30.33 -7.96
N GLY A 46 14.69 29.88 -6.81
CA GLY A 46 15.01 28.56 -6.26
C GLY A 46 14.64 27.42 -7.21
N GLU A 47 13.47 27.49 -7.84
CA GLU A 47 13.05 26.54 -8.88
C GLU A 47 13.97 26.57 -10.10
N MET A 48 14.34 27.75 -10.59
CA MET A 48 15.31 27.88 -11.68
C MET A 48 16.68 27.31 -11.28
N TRP A 49 17.14 27.57 -10.05
CA TRP A 49 18.41 27.03 -9.56
C TRP A 49 18.42 25.50 -9.55
N MET A 50 17.31 24.85 -9.18
CA MET A 50 17.21 23.38 -9.26
C MET A 50 17.32 22.88 -10.71
N MET A 51 16.73 23.61 -11.66
CA MET A 51 16.73 23.23 -13.07
C MET A 51 18.02 23.61 -13.81
N SER A 52 18.78 24.59 -13.32
CA SER A 52 20.05 25.02 -13.94
C SER A 52 21.09 23.90 -13.97
N HIS A 53 21.02 22.95 -13.04
CA HIS A 53 21.89 21.76 -13.02
C HIS A 53 21.57 20.73 -14.13
N ILE A 54 20.37 20.80 -14.72
CA ILE A 54 19.86 19.81 -15.68
C ILE A 54 19.78 20.39 -17.09
N LEU A 55 19.51 21.69 -17.20
CA LEU A 55 19.33 22.38 -18.46
C LEU A 55 20.66 22.73 -19.13
N GLY A 56 20.71 22.65 -20.46
CA GLY A 56 21.87 23.07 -21.23
C GLY A 56 21.97 24.59 -21.38
N ASP A 57 23.16 25.07 -21.71
CA ASP A 57 23.51 26.51 -21.81
C ASP A 57 22.65 27.31 -22.80
N ASN A 58 22.05 26.65 -23.79
CA ASN A 58 21.22 27.28 -24.83
C ASN A 58 19.71 27.02 -24.65
N TYR A 59 19.27 26.64 -23.45
CA TYR A 59 17.86 26.34 -23.22
C TYR A 59 16.96 27.57 -23.35
N GLN A 60 15.90 27.43 -24.13
CA GLN A 60 14.95 28.49 -24.42
C GLN A 60 13.53 28.06 -24.06
N VAL A 61 12.79 28.97 -23.45
CA VAL A 61 11.41 28.77 -23.03
C VAL A 61 10.49 29.53 -24.00
N PRO A 62 9.47 28.88 -24.58
CA PRO A 62 8.52 29.57 -25.44
C PRO A 62 7.67 30.55 -24.62
N TRP A 63 7.55 31.78 -25.11
CA TRP A 63 6.74 32.84 -24.52
C TRP A 63 6.02 33.62 -25.62
N GLN A 64 4.71 33.41 -25.72
CA GLN A 64 3.88 33.97 -26.80
C GLN A 64 4.50 33.66 -28.17
N ASP A 65 4.83 34.68 -28.96
CA ASP A 65 5.48 34.55 -30.28
C ASP A 65 7.02 34.59 -30.22
N SER A 66 7.60 34.59 -29.02
CA SER A 66 9.03 34.76 -28.76
C SER A 66 9.62 33.64 -27.90
N TYR A 67 10.94 33.66 -27.72
CA TYR A 67 11.67 32.73 -26.86
C TYR A 67 12.42 33.50 -25.78
N LEU A 68 12.26 33.06 -24.53
CA LEU A 68 12.99 33.57 -23.38
C LEU A 68 14.23 32.69 -23.15
N PRO A 69 15.46 33.24 -23.21
CA PRO A 69 16.66 32.48 -22.88
C PRO A 69 16.69 32.22 -21.38
N PHE A 70 16.78 30.96 -20.96
CA PHE A 70 16.70 30.60 -19.54
C PHE A 70 17.81 31.27 -18.71
N TRP A 71 19.05 31.23 -19.18
CA TRP A 71 20.20 31.74 -18.44
C TRP A 71 20.20 33.26 -18.26
N THR A 72 19.73 34.01 -19.26
CA THR A 72 19.60 35.47 -19.12
C THR A 72 18.59 35.84 -18.03
N TRP A 73 17.49 35.09 -17.96
CA TRP A 73 16.48 35.29 -16.92
C TRP A 73 16.93 34.78 -15.56
N PHE A 74 17.68 33.68 -15.50
CA PHE A 74 18.26 33.16 -14.26
C PHE A 74 19.20 34.18 -13.61
N GLU A 75 20.07 34.81 -14.38
CA GLU A 75 21.02 35.83 -13.90
C GLU A 75 20.33 37.17 -13.58
N ALA A 76 19.30 37.53 -14.35
CA ALA A 76 18.55 38.77 -14.11
C ALA A 76 17.64 38.69 -12.88
N THR A 77 16.98 37.55 -12.65
CA THR A 77 15.96 37.35 -11.60
C THR A 77 16.38 37.84 -10.19
N PRO A 78 17.56 37.50 -9.65
CA PRO A 78 17.95 37.96 -8.31
C PRO A 78 18.18 39.49 -8.23
N ASN A 79 18.52 40.13 -9.35
CA ASN A 79 18.91 41.54 -9.43
C ASN A 79 17.75 42.50 -9.70
N ILE A 80 16.56 41.99 -10.04
CA ILE A 80 15.37 42.82 -10.28
C ILE A 80 14.94 43.51 -8.98
N GLN A 81 14.64 44.81 -9.01
CA GLN A 81 14.12 45.52 -7.84
C GLN A 81 12.65 45.15 -7.58
N LYS A 82 12.20 45.18 -6.33
CA LYS A 82 10.84 44.74 -5.96
C LYS A 82 9.75 45.60 -6.59
N GLU A 83 10.04 46.87 -6.86
CA GLU A 83 9.17 47.83 -7.51
C GLU A 83 9.04 47.57 -9.02
N ALA A 84 10.06 46.98 -9.63
CA ALA A 84 10.10 46.62 -11.05
C ALA A 84 9.44 45.27 -11.35
N LEU A 85 8.97 44.54 -10.32
CA LEU A 85 8.16 43.32 -10.48
C LEU A 85 6.74 43.68 -10.94
N SER A 86 6.63 44.07 -12.20
CA SER A 86 5.35 44.15 -12.89
C SER A 86 4.73 42.76 -13.02
N GLU A 87 3.43 42.74 -13.35
CA GLU A 87 2.72 41.48 -13.60
C GLU A 87 3.37 40.69 -14.74
N GLU A 88 3.73 41.36 -15.83
CA GLU A 88 4.38 40.74 -16.99
C GLU A 88 5.73 40.11 -16.64
N VAL A 89 6.60 40.85 -15.93
CA VAL A 89 7.91 40.33 -15.50
C VAL A 89 7.74 39.13 -14.56
N SER A 90 6.76 39.20 -13.66
CA SER A 90 6.45 38.09 -12.75
C SER A 90 5.99 36.85 -13.51
N GLN A 91 5.18 37.01 -14.58
CA GLN A 91 4.74 35.91 -15.44
C GLN A 91 5.89 35.34 -16.27
N GLN A 92 6.79 36.17 -16.79
CA GLN A 92 7.97 35.73 -17.54
C GLN A 92 8.92 34.90 -16.65
N ILE A 93 9.17 35.36 -15.42
CA ILE A 93 9.96 34.62 -14.42
C ILE A 93 9.27 33.28 -14.09
N ALA A 94 7.96 33.30 -13.83
CA ALA A 94 7.21 32.08 -13.50
C ALA A 94 7.24 31.06 -14.64
N THR A 95 7.04 31.50 -15.89
CA THR A 95 7.09 30.63 -17.07
C THR A 95 8.48 30.06 -17.28
N THR A 96 9.51 30.89 -17.15
CA THR A 96 10.90 30.45 -17.29
C THR A 96 11.30 29.42 -16.22
N ALA A 97 10.79 29.59 -14.99
CA ALA A 97 11.04 28.65 -13.90
C ALA A 97 10.29 27.33 -14.08
N LEU A 98 9.00 27.38 -14.44
CA LEU A 98 8.11 26.21 -14.43
C LEU A 98 8.15 25.38 -15.72
N TYR A 99 8.43 25.99 -16.87
CA TYR A 99 8.39 25.28 -18.15
C TYR A 99 9.31 24.05 -18.21
N PRO A 100 10.56 24.09 -17.67
CA PRO A 100 11.41 22.92 -17.56
C PRO A 100 10.80 21.74 -16.79
N TYR A 101 9.99 22.02 -15.75
CA TYR A 101 9.37 20.99 -14.91
C TYR A 101 8.32 20.16 -15.65
N ARG A 102 7.86 20.60 -16.83
CA ARG A 102 6.93 19.82 -17.66
C ARG A 102 7.45 18.39 -17.88
N TRP A 103 8.74 18.25 -18.16
CA TRP A 103 9.36 16.94 -18.37
C TRP A 103 9.38 16.11 -17.10
N LEU A 104 9.74 16.71 -15.96
CA LEU A 104 9.73 16.04 -14.66
C LEU A 104 8.34 15.50 -14.32
N TYR A 105 7.31 16.34 -14.41
CA TYR A 105 5.93 15.91 -14.12
C TYR A 105 5.42 14.87 -15.11
N SER A 106 5.77 15.00 -16.39
CA SER A 106 5.38 14.02 -17.41
C SER A 106 6.00 12.65 -17.13
N ILE A 107 7.26 12.60 -16.68
CA ILE A 107 7.94 11.36 -16.29
C ILE A 107 7.28 10.76 -15.05
N ILE A 108 7.02 11.56 -14.01
CA ILE A 108 6.37 11.08 -12.77
C ILE A 108 4.99 10.51 -13.07
N LEU A 109 4.18 11.20 -13.87
CA LEU A 109 2.84 10.74 -14.26
C LEU A 109 2.92 9.48 -15.13
N GLY A 110 3.89 9.40 -16.05
CA GLY A 110 4.12 8.20 -16.86
C GLY A 110 4.50 6.98 -15.99
N LEU A 111 5.39 7.16 -15.01
CA LEU A 111 5.76 6.11 -14.06
C LEU A 111 4.57 5.70 -13.16
N ALA A 112 3.76 6.66 -12.72
CA ALA A 112 2.56 6.39 -11.94
C ALA A 112 1.53 5.60 -12.77
N ALA A 113 1.33 5.96 -14.04
CA ALA A 113 0.46 5.21 -14.95
C ALA A 113 0.96 3.78 -15.17
N LEU A 114 2.26 3.61 -15.37
CA LEU A 114 2.89 2.28 -15.50
C LEU A 114 2.73 1.46 -14.21
N TRP A 115 2.92 2.09 -13.05
CA TRP A 115 2.68 1.44 -11.77
C TRP A 115 1.23 0.97 -11.62
N ILE A 116 0.26 1.82 -11.94
CA ILE A 116 -1.17 1.47 -11.88
C ILE A 116 -1.49 0.32 -12.82
N LEU A 117 -0.91 0.29 -14.03
CA LEU A 117 -1.13 -0.77 -15.00
C LEU A 117 -0.71 -2.15 -14.47
N PHE A 118 0.40 -2.24 -13.74
CA PHE A 118 0.93 -3.53 -13.26
C PHE A 118 0.54 -3.87 -11.83
N LYS A 119 0.46 -2.87 -10.95
CA LYS A 119 0.26 -3.02 -9.51
C LYS A 119 -1.00 -2.31 -8.98
N GLY A 120 -1.90 -1.89 -9.87
CA GLY A 120 -3.15 -1.25 -9.49
C GLY A 120 -4.08 -2.18 -8.68
N PRO A 121 -4.93 -1.63 -7.79
CA PRO A 121 -5.70 -2.39 -6.80
C PRO A 121 -6.72 -3.42 -7.35
N ASN A 122 -6.87 -3.57 -8.67
CA ASN A 122 -7.71 -4.59 -9.31
C ASN A 122 -6.96 -5.53 -10.28
N THR A 123 -5.64 -5.36 -10.47
CA THR A 123 -4.84 -6.29 -11.29
C THR A 123 -4.55 -7.61 -10.56
N GLN A 124 -4.58 -7.57 -9.23
CA GLN A 124 -4.39 -8.73 -8.34
C GLN A 124 -5.53 -9.77 -8.39
N PHE A 125 -6.76 -9.37 -8.73
CA PHE A 125 -7.95 -10.24 -8.74
C PHE A 125 -8.19 -10.99 -10.06
N ARG A 126 -7.26 -10.91 -11.02
CA ARG A 126 -7.30 -11.71 -12.26
C ARG A 126 -6.55 -13.04 -12.15
N LYS A 127 -6.10 -13.42 -10.95
CA LYS A 127 -5.40 -14.69 -10.72
C LYS A 127 -6.41 -15.80 -10.50
N THR A 128 -6.39 -16.82 -11.34
CA THR A 128 -7.09 -18.08 -11.08
C THR A 128 -6.31 -18.85 -10.03
N HIS A 129 -7.00 -19.24 -8.95
CA HIS A 129 -6.41 -20.03 -7.87
C HIS A 129 -6.77 -21.50 -8.04
N ASN A 130 -5.76 -22.37 -8.00
CA ASN A 130 -5.96 -23.80 -7.74
C ASN A 130 -6.12 -24.03 -6.23
N LEU A 131 -6.69 -25.17 -5.82
CA LEU A 131 -6.93 -25.51 -4.41
C LEU A 131 -5.69 -25.27 -3.53
N ASP A 132 -4.52 -25.75 -3.95
CA ASP A 132 -3.26 -25.59 -3.22
C ASP A 132 -2.86 -24.11 -3.06
N THR A 133 -3.02 -23.32 -4.13
CA THR A 133 -2.70 -21.89 -4.12
C THR A 133 -3.67 -21.10 -3.25
N LEU A 134 -4.93 -21.54 -3.18
CA LEU A 134 -5.96 -20.94 -2.34
C LEU A 134 -5.68 -21.24 -0.85
N ILE A 135 -5.37 -22.50 -0.53
CA ILE A 135 -4.97 -22.92 0.83
C ILE A 135 -3.71 -22.16 1.27
N ALA A 136 -2.71 -22.05 0.39
CA ALA A 136 -1.50 -21.28 0.66
C ALA A 136 -1.79 -19.79 0.90
N PHE A 137 -2.72 -19.19 0.14
CA PHE A 137 -3.13 -17.81 0.35
C PHE A 137 -3.87 -17.63 1.68
N GLN A 138 -4.83 -18.50 1.98
CA GLN A 138 -5.62 -18.48 3.21
C GLN A 138 -4.76 -18.73 4.45
N SER A 139 -3.68 -19.50 4.35
CA SER A 139 -2.76 -19.76 5.47
C SER A 139 -2.08 -18.51 6.05
N ARG A 140 -2.05 -17.40 5.29
CA ARG A 140 -1.57 -16.10 5.77
C ARG A 140 -2.50 -15.50 6.82
N ILE A 141 -3.80 -15.76 6.69
CA ILE A 141 -4.86 -15.30 7.59
C ILE A 141 -5.11 -16.34 8.68
N PHE A 142 -5.08 -17.62 8.31
CA PHE A 142 -5.40 -18.76 9.17
C PHE A 142 -4.13 -19.59 9.46
N PRO A 143 -3.34 -19.24 10.49
CA PRO A 143 -2.03 -19.84 10.74
C PRO A 143 -2.08 -21.33 11.07
N TYR A 144 -3.22 -21.84 11.55
CA TYR A 144 -3.44 -23.26 11.86
C TYR A 144 -3.51 -24.17 10.63
N ILE A 145 -3.72 -23.61 9.42
CA ILE A 145 -3.74 -24.39 8.16
C ILE A 145 -2.33 -24.55 7.59
N LYS A 146 -1.34 -23.77 8.06
CA LYS A 146 0.05 -23.83 7.59
C LYS A 146 0.67 -25.23 7.50
N PRO A 147 0.52 -26.14 8.49
CA PRO A 147 1.10 -27.48 8.38
C PRO A 147 0.45 -28.32 7.25
N PHE A 148 -0.77 -27.99 6.83
CA PHE A 148 -1.49 -28.71 5.78
C PHE A 148 -1.16 -28.25 4.35
N ILE A 149 -0.46 -27.12 4.16
CA ILE A 149 -0.10 -26.62 2.82
C ILE A 149 0.74 -27.64 2.03
N LYS A 150 1.59 -28.39 2.73
CA LYS A 150 2.47 -29.40 2.12
C LYS A 150 1.89 -30.82 2.18
N PHE A 151 0.74 -30.98 2.81
CA PHE A 151 0.11 -32.29 2.99
C PHE A 151 -0.89 -32.52 1.86
N ASP A 152 -0.68 -33.58 1.09
CA ASP A 152 -1.55 -33.99 0.01
C ASP A 152 -2.13 -35.38 0.32
N PRO A 153 -3.42 -35.48 0.72
CA PRO A 153 -4.04 -36.74 1.11
C PRO A 153 -4.14 -37.73 -0.07
N SER A 154 -4.10 -37.24 -1.31
CA SER A 154 -4.17 -38.11 -2.50
C SER A 154 -2.90 -38.93 -2.73
N LYS A 155 -1.77 -38.50 -2.15
CA LYS A 155 -0.49 -39.20 -2.22
C LYS A 155 -0.30 -40.22 -1.11
N LEU A 156 -1.20 -40.27 -0.13
CA LEU A 156 -1.16 -41.31 0.88
C LEU A 156 -1.65 -42.64 0.28
N PRO A 157 -1.03 -43.78 0.66
CA PRO A 157 -1.53 -45.07 0.23
C PRO A 157 -2.97 -45.25 0.77
N PRO A 158 -3.97 -45.50 -0.10
CA PRO A 158 -5.34 -45.72 0.35
C PRO A 158 -5.38 -46.97 1.23
N ARG A 159 -5.90 -46.82 2.45
CA ARG A 159 -6.15 -47.96 3.34
C ARG A 159 -7.53 -48.53 2.98
N ALA A 160 -7.54 -49.73 2.41
CA ALA A 160 -8.78 -50.48 2.25
C ALA A 160 -9.26 -50.95 3.63
N PRO A 161 -10.57 -50.99 3.90
CA PRO A 161 -11.10 -51.55 5.14
C PRO A 161 -10.56 -52.97 5.35
N GLY A 162 -9.93 -53.22 6.51
CA GLY A 162 -9.35 -54.52 6.86
C GLY A 162 -7.93 -54.80 6.33
N SER A 163 -7.25 -53.81 5.75
CA SER A 163 -5.82 -53.92 5.42
C SER A 163 -4.94 -53.96 6.68
N PRO A 164 -3.80 -54.69 6.67
CA PRO A 164 -2.95 -54.82 7.85
C PRO A 164 -2.38 -53.46 8.27
N VAL A 165 -2.42 -53.17 9.57
CA VAL A 165 -1.96 -51.89 10.13
C VAL A 165 -0.43 -51.78 9.99
N PRO A 166 0.11 -50.70 9.40
CA PRO A 166 1.55 -50.51 9.30
C PRO A 166 2.18 -50.30 10.69
N ALA A 167 3.44 -50.72 10.85
CA ALA A 167 4.18 -50.59 12.10
C ALA A 167 4.37 -49.11 12.53
N GLU A 168 4.43 -48.20 11.57
CA GLU A 168 4.51 -46.75 11.81
C GLU A 168 3.36 -46.03 11.12
N LEU A 169 2.66 -45.18 11.87
CA LEU A 169 1.55 -44.38 11.36
C LEU A 169 2.09 -43.07 10.76
N PRO A 170 1.58 -42.63 9.60
CA PRO A 170 1.96 -41.33 9.04
C PRO A 170 1.53 -40.19 9.98
N LEU A 171 2.19 -39.04 9.85
CA LEU A 171 1.94 -37.84 10.67
C LEU A 171 0.45 -37.42 10.71
N PHE A 172 -0.27 -37.65 9.61
CA PHE A 172 -1.71 -37.44 9.48
C PHE A 172 -2.41 -38.75 9.15
N ALA A 173 -2.31 -39.72 10.07
CA ALA A 173 -3.10 -40.94 10.01
C ALA A 173 -4.52 -40.68 10.54
N GLU A 174 -5.51 -41.30 9.90
CA GLU A 174 -6.82 -41.48 10.49
C GLU A 174 -6.71 -42.31 11.78
N ALA A 175 -7.57 -42.02 12.76
CA ALA A 175 -7.63 -42.73 14.03
C ALA A 175 -7.89 -44.23 13.80
N LEU A 176 -7.19 -45.07 14.56
CA LEU A 176 -7.33 -46.53 14.47
C LEU A 176 -8.72 -46.97 14.97
N GLY A 177 -9.33 -47.90 14.25
CA GLY A 177 -10.48 -48.66 14.78
C GLY A 177 -10.07 -49.57 15.96
N PRO A 178 -11.02 -50.11 16.75
CA PRO A 178 -10.72 -51.00 17.87
C PRO A 178 -9.91 -52.25 17.47
N GLU A 179 -10.25 -52.86 16.33
CA GLU A 179 -9.60 -54.06 15.81
C GLU A 179 -8.18 -53.72 15.29
N GLU A 180 -8.05 -52.56 14.66
CA GLU A 180 -6.76 -52.04 14.18
C GLU A 180 -5.85 -51.65 15.35
N TRP A 181 -6.41 -51.15 16.46
CA TRP A 181 -5.66 -50.87 17.68
C TRP A 181 -5.11 -52.15 18.31
N ILE A 182 -5.92 -53.21 18.38
CA ILE A 182 -5.47 -54.53 18.85
C ILE A 182 -4.32 -55.05 17.99
N ALA A 183 -4.46 -54.93 16.66
CA ALA A 183 -3.42 -55.34 15.72
C ALA A 183 -2.15 -54.48 15.84
N TYR A 184 -2.27 -53.15 15.98
CA TYR A 184 -1.16 -52.22 16.09
C TYR A 184 -0.34 -52.41 17.37
N TYR A 185 -1.02 -52.68 18.49
CA TYR A 185 -0.37 -52.89 19.79
C TYR A 185 -0.05 -54.36 20.10
N GLU A 186 -0.31 -55.26 19.14
CA GLU A 186 -0.10 -56.71 19.23
C GLU A 186 -0.74 -57.32 20.49
N VAL A 187 -1.97 -56.89 20.81
CA VAL A 187 -2.70 -57.39 21.99
C VAL A 187 -3.24 -58.79 21.68
N PRO A 188 -2.90 -59.82 22.46
CA PRO A 188 -3.38 -61.17 22.21
C PRO A 188 -4.89 -61.26 22.47
N VAL A 189 -5.58 -62.02 21.60
CA VAL A 189 -7.02 -62.25 21.66
C VAL A 189 -7.30 -63.76 21.77
N PRO A 190 -6.97 -64.41 22.91
CA PRO A 190 -7.31 -65.82 23.12
C PRO A 190 -8.84 -66.00 23.16
N ASP A 191 -9.34 -67.01 22.42
CA ASP A 191 -10.78 -67.36 22.35
C ASP A 191 -11.71 -66.20 21.94
N GLY A 192 -11.22 -65.26 21.14
CA GLY A 192 -11.99 -64.11 20.68
C GLY A 192 -12.22 -63.04 21.78
N LYS A 193 -11.55 -63.16 22.92
CA LYS A 193 -11.59 -62.17 24.01
C LYS A 193 -10.24 -61.49 24.15
N VAL A 194 -10.25 -60.18 24.30
CA VAL A 194 -9.04 -59.38 24.50
C VAL A 194 -8.43 -59.71 25.86
N ASP A 195 -7.12 -59.96 25.89
CA ASP A 195 -6.36 -60.08 27.12
C ASP A 195 -6.38 -58.75 27.90
N GLN A 196 -7.08 -58.76 29.04
CA GLN A 196 -7.31 -57.57 29.85
C GLN A 196 -6.02 -57.03 30.47
N ASP A 197 -5.07 -57.89 30.84
CA ASP A 197 -3.83 -57.48 31.51
C ASP A 197 -2.87 -56.82 30.52
N VAL A 198 -2.83 -57.32 29.29
CA VAL A 198 -2.05 -56.70 28.21
C VAL A 198 -2.72 -55.38 27.78
N ALA A 199 -4.04 -55.39 27.56
CA ALA A 199 -4.78 -54.18 27.19
C ALA A 199 -4.64 -53.08 28.25
N TYR A 200 -4.76 -53.43 29.54
CA TYR A 200 -4.57 -52.50 30.66
C TYR A 200 -3.20 -51.83 30.61
N ARG A 201 -2.13 -52.61 30.39
CA ARG A 201 -0.77 -52.07 30.27
C ARG A 201 -0.63 -51.09 29.09
N LYS A 202 -1.25 -51.39 27.95
CA LYS A 202 -1.22 -50.50 26.77
C LYS A 202 -2.04 -49.23 26.99
N PHE A 203 -3.20 -49.31 27.62
CA PHE A 203 -3.98 -48.12 28.01
C PHE A 203 -3.24 -47.27 29.05
N ALA A 204 -2.57 -47.89 30.02
CA ALA A 204 -1.77 -47.17 31.00
C ALA A 204 -0.62 -46.38 30.35
N GLN A 205 -0.02 -46.90 29.27
CA GLN A 205 1.00 -46.18 28.49
C GLN A 205 0.46 -44.94 27.78
N GLN A 206 -0.83 -44.91 27.42
CA GLN A 206 -1.47 -43.79 26.74
C GLN A 206 -1.83 -42.62 27.67
N LEU A 207 -1.80 -42.82 29.00
CA LEU A 207 -2.14 -41.77 29.98
C LEU A 207 -1.14 -40.59 29.99
N GLY A 208 0.05 -40.76 29.40
CA GLY A 208 1.06 -39.71 29.32
C GLY A 208 1.74 -39.43 30.66
N ARG A 209 2.30 -38.24 30.81
CA ARG A 209 2.98 -37.81 32.05
C ARG A 209 1.96 -37.27 33.06
N PRO A 210 2.18 -37.43 34.37
CA PRO A 210 1.36 -36.74 35.37
C PRO A 210 1.43 -35.22 35.12
N TRP A 211 0.33 -34.54 35.43
CA TRP A 211 0.15 -33.10 35.25
C TRP A 211 1.15 -32.28 36.08
#